data_AF-A0A357XXA1-F1
#
_entry.id   AF-A0A357XXA1-F1
#
_cell.length_a   1.000
_cell.length_b   1.000
_cell.length_c   1.000
_cell.angle_alpha   90.00
_cell.angle_beta   90.00
_cell.angle_gamma   90.00
#
_symmetry.space_group_name_H-M   'P 1'
#
loop_
_entity.id
_entity.type
_entity.pdbx_description
1 polymer ?
#
loop_
_entity_poly.entity_id
_entity_poly.type
_entity_poly.pdbx_seq_one_letter_code
_entity_poly.pdbx_strand_id
1 'polypeptide(L)'
;LCAPVAAKTGLIAGTPVAVGAFDCHMGAIGAGIKPGTLVKAIGTSTCDVMIHPETEPLADIPGLCGIVPGSVMPGYFGLEAGQSAVGDIFNWFVRQMVPEHYFENDAVHENLSQAADKLLPGESGLLCLDWNNGNRTILVDQLLTGLTVGTTLHTTAPEIYRALIEATAFGALTIIKRFEEYGVKVEEVINCGGIAEKSPLIMQIYADVCNRPMKISRSPQTCALGAAICGAVAGGAFKNIQEAQKRMTGVKKTVYKPNPSAVAVYERLYRLYRELHDAFGVDGRKESLYHVMKHLLEIRDTVRKRY
;
A
#
# COMPACT_ATOMS: atom_id res chain seq x y z
N LEU A 1 -19.35 -6.42 30.04
CA LEU A 1 -18.56 -5.39 30.76
C LEU A 1 -18.83 -5.53 32.26
N CYS A 2 -17.81 -5.77 33.10
CA CYS A 2 -18.02 -5.93 34.55
C CYS A 2 -18.31 -4.58 35.24
N ALA A 3 -19.04 -4.62 36.36
CA ALA A 3 -19.50 -3.41 37.07
C ALA A 3 -18.38 -2.43 37.45
N PRO A 4 -17.18 -2.87 37.93
CA PRO A 4 -16.10 -1.93 38.25
C PRO A 4 -15.59 -1.14 37.04
N VAL A 5 -15.55 -1.75 35.84
CA VAL A 5 -15.09 -1.08 34.62
C VAL A 5 -16.19 -0.19 34.04
N ALA A 6 -17.45 -0.62 34.11
CA ALA A 6 -18.61 0.20 33.77
C ALA A 6 -18.62 1.53 34.54
N ALA A 7 -18.40 1.50 35.86
CA ALA A 7 -18.32 2.70 36.69
C ALA A 7 -17.19 3.66 36.27
N LYS A 8 -16.03 3.15 35.85
CA LYS A 8 -14.89 3.96 35.39
C LYS A 8 -15.08 4.57 34.01
N THR A 9 -15.83 3.90 33.14
CA THR A 9 -16.01 4.29 31.73
C THR A 9 -17.30 5.06 31.47
N GLY A 10 -18.21 5.10 32.44
CA GLY A 10 -19.56 5.69 32.28
C GLY A 10 -20.51 4.83 31.46
N LEU A 11 -20.18 3.55 31.21
CA LEU A 11 -20.99 2.61 30.44
C LEU A 11 -21.88 1.74 31.35
N ILE A 12 -22.89 1.09 30.77
CA ILE A 12 -23.82 0.22 31.50
C ILE A 12 -23.14 -1.12 31.82
N ALA A 13 -23.21 -1.56 33.07
CA ALA A 13 -22.74 -2.89 33.47
C ALA A 13 -23.51 -3.99 32.71
N GLY A 14 -22.80 -5.02 32.25
CA GLY A 14 -23.38 -6.06 31.40
C GLY A 14 -23.35 -5.75 29.90
N THR A 15 -22.96 -4.54 29.46
CA THR A 15 -22.77 -4.24 28.03
C THR A 15 -21.85 -5.29 27.38
N PRO A 16 -22.26 -5.94 26.26
CA PRO A 16 -21.42 -6.90 25.55
C PRO A 16 -20.08 -6.29 25.14
N VAL A 17 -19.02 -7.09 25.20
CA VAL A 17 -17.66 -6.68 24.80
C VAL A 17 -17.21 -7.64 23.70
N ALA A 18 -16.97 -7.11 22.51
CA ALA A 18 -16.42 -7.90 21.41
C ALA A 18 -14.99 -8.37 21.73
N VAL A 19 -14.58 -9.49 21.15
CA VAL A 19 -13.19 -9.97 21.25
C VAL A 19 -12.27 -8.99 20.53
N GLY A 20 -11.08 -8.75 21.09
CA GLY A 20 -10.06 -7.92 20.45
C GLY A 20 -9.46 -8.60 19.22
N ALA A 21 -8.97 -7.80 18.27
CA ALA A 21 -8.22 -8.27 17.11
C ALA A 21 -7.14 -7.25 16.71
N PHE A 22 -6.35 -7.58 15.69
CA PHE A 22 -5.32 -6.72 15.14
C PHE A 22 -5.90 -5.47 14.49
N ASP A 23 -5.17 -4.36 14.59
CA ASP A 23 -5.58 -3.05 14.08
C ASP A 23 -5.78 -3.06 12.55
N CYS A 24 -4.93 -3.75 11.80
CA CYS A 24 -5.03 -3.90 10.35
C CYS A 24 -6.27 -4.69 9.94
N HIS A 25 -6.61 -5.77 10.65
CA HIS A 25 -7.80 -6.58 10.39
C HIS A 25 -9.07 -5.80 10.73
N MET A 26 -9.09 -5.08 11.86
CA MET A 26 -10.16 -4.16 12.19
C MET A 26 -10.25 -3.02 11.15
N GLY A 27 -9.11 -2.52 10.68
CA GLY A 27 -9.04 -1.57 9.57
C GLY A 27 -9.68 -2.10 8.30
N ALA A 28 -9.45 -3.38 7.96
CA ALA A 28 -10.09 -4.03 6.83
C ALA A 28 -11.62 -4.08 6.98
N ILE A 29 -12.11 -4.51 8.15
CA ILE A 29 -13.55 -4.51 8.45
C ILE A 29 -14.13 -3.09 8.32
N GLY A 30 -13.48 -2.10 8.94
CA GLY A 30 -13.91 -0.70 8.92
C GLY A 30 -13.85 -0.04 7.54
N ALA A 31 -13.00 -0.53 6.64
CA ALA A 31 -12.94 -0.12 5.25
C ALA A 31 -14.05 -0.76 4.39
N GLY A 32 -14.77 -1.75 4.92
CA GLY A 32 -15.81 -2.48 4.20
C GLY A 32 -15.27 -3.64 3.37
N ILE A 33 -14.21 -4.31 3.84
CA ILE A 33 -13.64 -5.49 3.15
C ILE A 33 -14.70 -6.54 2.85
N LYS A 34 -14.58 -7.14 1.67
CA LYS A 34 -15.35 -8.27 1.14
C LYS A 34 -14.44 -9.05 0.18
N PRO A 35 -14.78 -10.28 -0.25
CA PRO A 35 -14.00 -10.99 -1.27
C PRO A 35 -13.73 -10.10 -2.49
N GLY A 36 -12.50 -10.17 -3.01
CA GLY A 36 -12.02 -9.32 -4.10
C GLY A 36 -11.58 -7.90 -3.71
N THR A 37 -11.77 -7.48 -2.45
CA THR A 37 -11.29 -6.18 -1.96
C THR A 37 -9.92 -6.32 -1.30
N LEU A 38 -8.93 -5.60 -1.82
CA LEU A 38 -7.66 -5.37 -1.16
C LEU A 38 -7.76 -4.08 -0.33
N VAL A 39 -7.69 -4.23 1.00
CA VAL A 39 -7.58 -3.06 1.88
C VAL A 39 -6.11 -2.79 2.17
N LYS A 40 -5.63 -1.60 1.83
CA LYS A 40 -4.27 -1.16 2.10
C LYS A 40 -4.26 -0.11 3.20
N ALA A 41 -3.70 -0.45 4.36
CA ALA A 41 -3.42 0.52 5.41
C ALA A 41 -2.04 1.14 5.16
N ILE A 42 -2.00 2.37 4.65
CA ILE A 42 -0.77 3.04 4.19
C ILE A 42 -0.35 4.11 5.20
N GLY A 43 0.81 3.89 5.81
CA GLY A 43 1.45 4.81 6.76
C GLY A 43 2.97 4.65 6.71
N THR A 44 3.58 4.54 7.89
CA THR A 44 5.01 4.23 8.06
C THR A 44 5.46 3.04 7.20
N SER A 45 4.66 1.98 7.22
CA SER A 45 4.72 0.78 6.38
C SER A 45 3.35 0.54 5.74
N THR A 46 3.15 -0.61 5.08
CA THR A 46 1.80 -1.06 4.71
C THR A 46 1.42 -2.36 5.37
N CYS A 47 0.12 -2.49 5.65
CA CYS A 47 -0.53 -3.79 5.83
C CYS A 47 -1.63 -3.91 4.78
N ASP A 48 -1.61 -5.02 4.07
CA ASP A 48 -2.42 -5.32 2.90
C ASP A 48 -3.28 -6.54 3.24
N VAL A 49 -4.58 -6.32 3.42
CA VAL A 49 -5.52 -7.34 3.90
C VAL A 49 -6.52 -7.69 2.82
N MET A 50 -6.68 -8.98 2.57
CA MET A 50 -7.76 -9.57 1.77
C MET A 50 -8.51 -10.62 2.59
N ILE A 51 -9.69 -11.00 2.11
CA ILE A 51 -10.41 -12.16 2.60
C ILE A 51 -10.79 -13.10 1.47
N HIS A 52 -10.76 -14.40 1.74
CA HIS A 52 -11.17 -15.45 0.81
C HIS A 52 -12.14 -16.41 1.51
N PRO A 53 -13.26 -16.83 0.89
CA PRO A 53 -14.22 -17.73 1.54
C PRO A 53 -13.58 -19.05 1.98
N GLU A 54 -13.89 -19.52 3.20
CA GLU A 54 -13.40 -20.83 3.68
C GLU A 54 -14.02 -22.01 2.92
N THR A 55 -15.13 -21.78 2.23
CA THR A 55 -15.84 -22.77 1.42
C THR A 55 -15.23 -22.99 0.03
N GLU A 56 -14.24 -22.17 -0.36
CA GLU A 56 -13.58 -22.23 -1.66
C GLU A 56 -12.12 -22.68 -1.51
N PRO A 57 -11.56 -23.42 -2.48
CA PRO A 57 -10.15 -23.82 -2.42
C PRO A 57 -9.25 -22.58 -2.42
N LEU A 58 -8.22 -22.61 -1.59
CA LEU A 58 -7.19 -21.58 -1.49
C LEU A 58 -5.83 -22.25 -1.46
N ALA A 59 -4.96 -21.88 -2.41
CA ALA A 59 -3.56 -22.30 -2.39
C ALA A 59 -2.80 -21.56 -1.29
N ASP A 60 -1.76 -22.20 -0.76
CA ASP A 60 -0.76 -21.45 0.01
C ASP A 60 -0.07 -20.44 -0.92
N ILE A 61 0.08 -19.20 -0.47
CA ILE A 61 0.61 -18.09 -1.28
C ILE A 61 1.96 -17.68 -0.66
N PRO A 62 3.09 -18.06 -1.28
CA PRO A 62 4.41 -17.77 -0.75
C PRO A 62 4.62 -16.28 -0.52
N GLY A 63 5.26 -15.94 0.60
CA GLY A 63 5.62 -14.57 0.95
C GLY A 63 4.53 -13.76 1.66
N LEU A 64 3.32 -14.29 1.81
CA LEU A 64 2.33 -13.69 2.71
C LEU A 64 2.78 -13.78 4.17
N CYS A 65 2.32 -12.83 4.97
CA CYS A 65 2.53 -12.81 6.42
C CYS A 65 1.70 -13.91 7.10
N GLY A 66 0.49 -14.17 6.58
CA GLY A 66 -0.36 -15.25 7.07
C GLY A 66 -1.63 -15.44 6.26
N ILE A 67 -2.12 -16.68 6.28
CA ILE A 67 -3.44 -17.08 5.78
C ILE A 67 -4.13 -17.81 6.94
N VAL A 68 -5.12 -17.17 7.56
CA VAL A 68 -5.67 -17.66 8.84
C VAL A 68 -7.21 -17.66 8.81
N PRO A 69 -7.87 -18.81 9.07
CA PRO A 69 -9.33 -18.91 9.20
C PRO A 69 -9.88 -17.94 10.25
N GLY A 70 -10.93 -17.20 9.90
CA GLY A 70 -11.63 -16.31 10.82
C GLY A 70 -10.83 -15.11 11.35
N SER A 71 -9.60 -14.86 10.88
CA SER A 71 -8.72 -13.83 11.46
C SER A 71 -9.19 -12.40 11.21
N VAL A 72 -9.92 -12.19 10.10
CA VAL A 72 -10.54 -10.91 9.74
C VAL A 72 -12.06 -10.99 9.92
N MET A 73 -12.71 -12.00 9.35
CA MET A 73 -14.15 -12.20 9.43
C MET A 73 -14.50 -13.69 9.54
N PRO A 74 -15.50 -14.08 10.34
CA PRO A 74 -15.95 -15.48 10.41
C PRO A 74 -16.38 -16.03 9.05
N GLY A 75 -15.96 -17.25 8.72
CA GLY A 75 -16.26 -17.92 7.45
C GLY A 75 -15.33 -17.53 6.28
N TYR A 76 -14.26 -16.80 6.55
CA TYR A 76 -13.25 -16.40 5.58
C TYR A 76 -11.85 -16.61 6.13
N PHE A 77 -10.94 -17.05 5.28
CA PHE A 77 -9.51 -16.86 5.48
C PHE A 77 -9.20 -15.37 5.41
N GLY A 78 -8.53 -14.83 6.42
CA GLY A 78 -7.86 -13.54 6.29
C GLY A 78 -6.46 -13.75 5.73
N LEU A 79 -6.13 -12.98 4.69
CA LEU A 79 -4.84 -13.01 4.02
C LEU A 79 -4.13 -11.70 4.28
N GLU A 80 -2.94 -11.77 4.89
CA GLU A 80 -2.15 -10.60 5.25
C GLU A 80 -0.85 -10.56 4.44
N ALA A 81 -0.58 -9.40 3.84
CA ALA A 81 0.67 -9.02 3.21
C ALA A 81 1.12 -7.65 3.74
N GLY A 82 2.31 -7.21 3.36
CA GLY A 82 2.70 -5.82 3.59
C GLY A 82 4.08 -5.46 3.07
N GLN A 83 4.31 -4.16 2.93
CA GLN A 83 5.61 -3.59 2.61
C GLN A 83 6.29 -3.12 3.90
N SER A 84 7.56 -3.47 4.07
CA SER A 84 8.33 -3.20 5.30
C SER A 84 8.43 -1.71 5.62
N ALA A 85 8.55 -0.86 4.60
CA ALA A 85 8.66 0.58 4.74
C ALA A 85 8.02 1.27 3.52
N VAL A 86 7.24 2.32 3.78
CA VAL A 86 6.71 3.23 2.74
C VAL A 86 6.89 4.66 3.22
N GLY A 87 6.10 5.09 4.22
CA GLY A 87 6.29 6.38 4.88
C GLY A 87 7.69 6.54 5.48
N ASP A 88 8.27 5.48 6.02
CA ASP A 88 9.63 5.52 6.55
C ASP A 88 10.69 5.80 5.48
N ILE A 89 10.50 5.31 4.25
CA ILE A 89 11.40 5.62 3.13
C ILE A 89 11.36 7.12 2.83
N PHE A 90 10.15 7.70 2.80
CA PHE A 90 9.98 9.13 2.55
C PHE A 90 10.57 9.97 3.68
N ASN A 91 10.33 9.59 4.93
CA ASN A 91 10.89 10.27 6.11
C ASN A 91 12.41 10.18 6.14
N TRP A 92 12.97 9.00 5.84
CA TRP A 92 14.41 8.79 5.73
C TRP A 92 15.03 9.70 4.68
N PHE A 93 14.46 9.71 3.47
CA PHE A 93 15.00 10.51 2.37
C PHE A 93 14.99 12.00 2.72
N VAL A 94 13.87 12.50 3.27
CA VAL A 94 13.75 13.88 3.76
C VAL A 94 14.82 14.21 4.78
N ARG A 95 15.03 13.36 5.78
CA ARG A 95 15.96 13.64 6.87
C ARG A 95 17.42 13.57 6.46
N GLN A 96 17.77 12.75 5.47
CA GLN A 96 19.16 12.40 5.18
C GLN A 96 19.70 13.02 3.90
N MET A 97 18.83 13.28 2.91
CA MET A 97 19.28 13.55 1.53
C MET A 97 18.71 14.85 0.94
N VAL A 98 17.70 15.44 1.57
CA VAL A 98 17.01 16.61 1.00
C VAL A 98 17.74 17.90 1.37
N PRO A 99 18.01 18.79 0.40
CA PRO A 99 18.63 20.10 0.67
C PRO A 99 17.76 21.03 1.53
N GLU A 100 18.41 21.92 2.30
CA GLU A 100 17.77 22.83 3.26
C GLU A 100 16.65 23.72 2.68
N HIS A 101 16.75 24.14 1.41
CA HIS A 101 15.75 25.01 0.79
C HIS A 101 14.36 24.37 0.64
N TYR A 102 14.23 23.03 0.77
CA TYR A 102 12.92 22.38 0.82
C TYR A 102 12.27 22.42 2.21
N PHE A 103 13.00 22.79 3.28
CA PHE A 103 12.51 22.81 4.66
C PHE A 103 11.77 24.10 5.03
N GLU A 104 11.56 25.01 4.08
CA GLU A 104 10.79 26.23 4.30
C GLU A 104 9.38 25.91 4.85
N ASN A 105 8.98 26.65 5.90
CA ASN A 105 7.67 26.57 6.56
C ASN A 105 7.32 25.19 7.18
N ASP A 106 8.32 24.38 7.55
CA ASP A 106 8.13 23.03 8.11
C ASP A 106 7.28 22.08 7.24
N ALA A 107 7.19 22.38 5.93
CA ALA A 107 6.32 21.70 4.97
C ALA A 107 7.10 20.84 3.96
N VAL A 108 8.26 20.30 4.35
CA VAL A 108 9.22 19.63 3.45
C VAL A 108 8.61 18.52 2.59
N HIS A 109 7.72 17.69 3.14
CA HIS A 109 7.03 16.65 2.37
C HIS A 109 6.08 17.22 1.33
N GLU A 110 5.41 18.34 1.63
CA GLU A 110 4.51 19.01 0.69
C GLU A 110 5.31 19.70 -0.41
N ASN A 111 6.38 20.43 -0.06
CA ASN A 111 7.27 21.09 -1.01
C ASN A 111 7.89 20.09 -2.00
N LEU A 112 8.41 18.96 -1.51
CA LEU A 112 8.93 17.89 -2.36
C LEU A 112 7.85 17.23 -3.19
N SER A 113 6.66 16.99 -2.63
CA SER A 113 5.53 16.43 -3.39
C SER A 113 5.14 17.36 -4.53
N GLN A 114 5.04 18.67 -4.29
CA GLN A 114 4.74 19.65 -5.34
C GLN A 114 5.83 19.72 -6.41
N ALA A 115 7.11 19.59 -6.04
CA ALA A 115 8.21 19.55 -7.00
C ALA A 115 8.22 18.24 -7.81
N ALA A 116 7.98 17.10 -7.15
CA ALA A 116 7.91 15.78 -7.78
C ALA A 116 6.67 15.60 -8.66
N ASP A 117 5.55 16.25 -8.34
CA ASP A 117 4.30 16.19 -9.12
C ASP A 117 4.42 16.85 -10.49
N LYS A 118 5.36 17.80 -10.65
CA LYS A 118 5.68 18.43 -11.94
C LYS A 118 6.35 17.47 -12.93
N LEU A 119 6.95 16.39 -12.44
CA LEU A 119 7.60 15.39 -13.29
C LEU A 119 6.54 14.47 -13.92
N LEU A 120 6.80 14.04 -15.14
CA LEU A 120 6.00 13.02 -15.81
C LEU A 120 6.52 11.63 -15.43
N PRO A 121 5.67 10.58 -15.51
CA PRO A 121 6.11 9.19 -15.36
C PRO A 121 7.32 8.90 -16.26
N GLY A 122 8.40 8.40 -15.67
CA GLY A 122 9.65 8.08 -16.38
C GLY A 122 10.57 9.28 -16.71
N GLU A 123 10.17 10.52 -16.43
CA GLU A 123 10.98 11.72 -16.75
C GLU A 123 12.27 11.85 -15.91
N SER A 124 12.31 11.21 -14.74
CA SER A 124 13.52 11.16 -13.90
C SER A 124 14.63 10.32 -14.54
N GLY A 125 14.27 9.30 -15.32
CA GLY A 125 15.20 8.26 -15.77
C GLY A 125 15.77 7.42 -14.62
N LEU A 126 15.15 7.48 -13.43
CA LEU A 126 15.56 6.74 -12.24
C LEU A 126 14.67 5.52 -12.02
N LEU A 127 15.19 4.55 -11.27
CA LEU A 127 14.43 3.43 -10.76
C LEU A 127 14.97 3.03 -9.39
N CYS A 128 14.07 2.74 -8.44
CA CYS A 128 14.43 2.34 -7.09
C CYS A 128 13.82 0.99 -6.70
N LEU A 129 14.46 0.29 -5.75
CA LEU A 129 13.85 -0.82 -5.00
C LEU A 129 13.55 -0.33 -3.57
N ASP A 130 12.32 -0.57 -3.11
CA ASP A 130 11.74 -0.06 -1.87
C ASP A 130 12.16 -0.86 -0.61
N TRP A 131 13.41 -1.33 -0.56
CA TRP A 131 13.89 -2.27 0.45
C TRP A 131 14.80 -1.63 1.50
N ASN A 132 14.66 -0.31 1.74
CA ASN A 132 15.45 0.40 2.75
C ASN A 132 15.32 -0.20 4.17
N ASN A 133 14.33 -1.06 4.42
CA ASN A 133 14.14 -1.81 5.66
C ASN A 133 13.82 -3.29 5.38
N GLY A 134 14.54 -3.90 4.43
CA GLY A 134 14.29 -5.27 3.97
C GLY A 134 12.99 -5.42 3.18
N ASN A 135 12.63 -6.66 2.84
CA ASN A 135 11.39 -7.00 2.15
C ASN A 135 10.59 -8.05 2.93
N ARG A 136 9.39 -7.69 3.39
CA ARG A 136 8.47 -8.63 4.05
C ARG A 136 7.74 -9.49 3.04
N THR A 137 6.95 -8.87 2.16
CA THR A 137 6.22 -9.56 1.08
C THR A 137 6.75 -9.03 -0.26
N ILE A 138 7.14 -9.86 -1.22
CA ILE A 138 6.96 -11.33 -1.32
C ILE A 138 8.20 -12.15 -0.97
N LEU A 139 9.35 -11.51 -0.71
CA LEU A 139 10.64 -12.19 -0.65
C LEU A 139 10.97 -12.73 0.75
N VAL A 140 10.38 -12.17 1.80
CA VAL A 140 10.62 -12.59 3.19
C VAL A 140 12.12 -12.55 3.54
N ASP A 141 12.79 -11.47 3.11
CA ASP A 141 14.22 -11.28 3.31
C ASP A 141 14.50 -9.92 3.97
N GLN A 142 14.90 -9.98 5.23
CA GLN A 142 15.26 -8.81 6.04
C GLN A 142 16.64 -8.22 5.71
N LEU A 143 17.47 -8.92 4.94
CA LEU A 143 18.84 -8.50 4.60
C LEU A 143 18.92 -7.72 3.28
N LEU A 144 17.79 -7.56 2.57
CA LEU A 144 17.71 -6.72 1.39
C LEU A 144 17.83 -5.23 1.76
N THR A 145 18.45 -4.46 0.87
CA THR A 145 18.68 -3.02 1.06
C THR A 145 18.14 -2.23 -0.12
N GLY A 146 17.85 -0.94 0.11
CA GLY A 146 17.34 -0.03 -0.92
C GLY A 146 18.34 0.14 -2.07
N LEU A 147 17.83 0.24 -3.29
CA LEU A 147 18.61 0.44 -4.49
C LEU A 147 18.11 1.68 -5.23
N THR A 148 19.02 2.44 -5.83
CA THR A 148 18.70 3.49 -6.81
C THR A 148 19.63 3.34 -8.01
N VAL A 149 19.06 3.25 -9.22
CA VAL A 149 19.82 3.19 -10.47
C VAL A 149 19.42 4.34 -11.39
N GLY A 150 20.36 4.75 -12.26
CA GLY A 150 20.13 5.81 -13.25
C GLY A 150 20.55 7.22 -12.82
N THR A 151 21.22 7.37 -11.69
CA THR A 151 21.70 8.68 -11.23
C THR A 151 22.73 9.29 -12.19
N THR A 152 22.67 10.61 -12.32
CA THR A 152 23.61 11.42 -13.10
C THR A 152 24.03 12.64 -12.28
N LEU A 153 24.99 13.42 -12.78
CA LEU A 153 25.39 14.69 -12.16
C LEU A 153 24.26 15.74 -12.13
N HIS A 154 23.17 15.51 -12.88
CA HIS A 154 22.01 16.39 -12.93
C HIS A 154 20.84 15.90 -12.07
N THR A 155 20.96 14.75 -11.42
CA THR A 155 19.87 14.18 -10.62
C THR A 155 19.55 15.08 -9.43
N THR A 156 18.26 15.36 -9.25
CA THR A 156 17.73 16.26 -8.23
C THR A 156 16.98 15.52 -7.12
N ALA A 157 16.81 16.17 -5.96
CA ALA A 157 16.07 15.60 -4.85
C ALA A 157 14.60 15.24 -5.19
N PRO A 158 13.82 16.06 -5.93
CA PRO A 158 12.47 15.69 -6.37
C PRO A 158 12.43 14.47 -7.28
N GLU A 159 13.42 14.28 -8.16
CA GLU A 159 13.49 13.10 -9.05
C GLU A 159 13.69 11.81 -8.24
N ILE A 160 14.60 11.83 -7.24
CA ILE A 160 14.79 10.67 -6.36
C ILE A 160 13.54 10.44 -5.49
N TYR A 161 12.93 11.51 -4.97
CA TYR A 161 11.71 11.41 -4.17
C TYR A 161 10.57 10.76 -4.95
N ARG A 162 10.37 11.18 -6.21
CA ARG A 162 9.41 10.55 -7.12
C ARG A 162 9.75 9.07 -7.34
N ALA A 163 11.00 8.74 -7.64
CA ALA A 163 11.43 7.36 -7.89
C ALA A 163 11.22 6.45 -6.67
N LEU A 164 11.37 6.96 -5.45
CA LEU A 164 11.05 6.24 -4.21
C LEU A 164 9.54 6.00 -4.05
N ILE A 165 8.71 7.00 -4.37
CA ILE A 165 7.24 6.81 -4.39
C ILE A 165 6.85 5.74 -5.41
N GLU A 166 7.39 5.83 -6.62
CA GLU A 166 7.16 4.85 -7.69
C GLU A 166 7.62 3.44 -7.28
N ALA A 167 8.76 3.31 -6.60
CA ALA A 167 9.23 2.03 -6.07
C ALA A 167 8.25 1.41 -5.07
N THR A 168 7.69 2.20 -4.14
CA THR A 168 6.67 1.67 -3.22
C THR A 168 5.39 1.24 -3.97
N ALA A 169 5.02 1.93 -5.05
CA ALA A 169 3.90 1.53 -5.89
C ALA A 169 4.20 0.22 -6.67
N PHE A 170 5.44 0.03 -7.14
CA PHE A 170 5.86 -1.22 -7.77
C PHE A 170 5.91 -2.39 -6.78
N GLY A 171 6.32 -2.14 -5.53
CA GLY A 171 6.20 -3.11 -4.44
C GLY A 171 4.73 -3.50 -4.20
N ALA A 172 3.82 -2.53 -4.14
CA ALA A 172 2.39 -2.79 -4.02
C ALA A 172 1.82 -3.60 -5.20
N LEU A 173 2.21 -3.27 -6.44
CA LEU A 173 1.81 -4.05 -7.62
C LEU A 173 2.36 -5.48 -7.57
N THR A 174 3.57 -5.68 -7.06
CA THR A 174 4.16 -7.02 -6.87
C THR A 174 3.33 -7.85 -5.90
N ILE A 175 2.86 -7.26 -4.79
CA ILE A 175 1.96 -7.93 -3.85
C ILE A 175 0.62 -8.29 -4.53
N ILE A 176 0.03 -7.35 -5.27
CA ILE A 176 -1.22 -7.59 -6.01
C ILE A 176 -1.05 -8.76 -6.99
N LYS A 177 0.03 -8.76 -7.78
CA LYS A 177 0.30 -9.84 -8.73
C LYS A 177 0.51 -11.18 -8.04
N ARG A 178 1.16 -11.21 -6.87
CA ARG A 178 1.31 -12.45 -6.08
C ARG A 178 -0.03 -13.03 -5.62
N PHE A 179 -0.99 -12.21 -5.19
CA PHE A 179 -2.34 -12.72 -4.91
C PHE A 179 -2.98 -13.31 -6.17
N GLU A 180 -2.90 -12.61 -7.29
CA GLU A 180 -3.54 -13.00 -8.56
C GLU A 180 -2.90 -14.26 -9.18
N GLU A 181 -1.59 -14.43 -9.06
CA GLU A 181 -0.84 -15.64 -9.44
C GLU A 181 -1.38 -16.91 -8.78
N TYR A 182 -1.96 -16.79 -7.57
CA TYR A 182 -2.48 -17.90 -6.77
C TYR A 182 -4.02 -17.92 -6.72
N GLY A 183 -4.67 -17.23 -7.66
CA GLY A 183 -6.12 -17.29 -7.85
C GLY A 183 -6.94 -16.35 -6.96
N VAL A 184 -6.31 -15.51 -6.13
CA VAL A 184 -6.99 -14.50 -5.32
C VAL A 184 -7.05 -13.20 -6.11
N LYS A 185 -8.17 -12.99 -6.82
CA LYS A 185 -8.35 -11.82 -7.70
C LYS A 185 -8.55 -10.53 -6.90
N VAL A 186 -7.79 -9.48 -7.26
CA VAL A 186 -7.96 -8.13 -6.69
C VAL A 186 -8.89 -7.31 -7.59
N GLU A 187 -10.16 -7.20 -7.20
CA GLU A 187 -11.19 -6.49 -7.97
C GLU A 187 -11.26 -5.00 -7.61
N GLU A 188 -10.99 -4.65 -6.36
CA GLU A 188 -10.94 -3.26 -5.92
C GLU A 188 -9.89 -3.03 -4.84
N VAL A 189 -9.37 -1.80 -4.77
CA VAL A 189 -8.43 -1.36 -3.75
C VAL A 189 -9.05 -0.23 -2.93
N ILE A 190 -9.09 -0.42 -1.61
CA ILE A 190 -9.53 0.59 -0.66
C ILE A 190 -8.36 0.94 0.26
N ASN A 191 -7.93 2.18 0.22
CA ASN A 191 -6.82 2.69 1.00
C ASN A 191 -7.34 3.33 2.30
N CYS A 192 -6.64 3.11 3.39
CA CYS A 192 -6.81 3.83 4.64
C CYS A 192 -5.43 4.20 5.21
N GLY A 193 -5.41 4.95 6.32
CA GLY A 193 -4.18 5.44 6.92
C GLY A 193 -3.77 6.84 6.44
N GLY A 194 -2.81 7.42 7.15
CA GLY A 194 -2.50 8.85 7.04
C GLY A 194 -1.95 9.27 5.68
N ILE A 195 -1.21 8.40 4.98
CA ILE A 195 -0.65 8.74 3.66
C ILE A 195 -1.76 8.82 2.62
N ALA A 196 -2.71 7.88 2.64
CA ALA A 196 -3.84 7.87 1.71
C ALA A 196 -4.69 9.15 1.82
N GLU A 197 -4.76 9.74 3.02
CA GLU A 197 -5.49 10.98 3.28
C GLU A 197 -4.73 12.25 2.88
N LYS A 198 -3.39 12.22 2.99
CA LYS A 198 -2.57 13.44 2.92
C LYS A 198 -1.83 13.62 1.59
N SER A 199 -1.64 12.57 0.79
CA SER A 199 -0.81 12.64 -0.42
C SER A 199 -1.56 12.22 -1.69
N PRO A 200 -2.12 13.20 -2.43
CA PRO A 200 -2.69 12.96 -3.76
C PRO A 200 -1.70 12.37 -4.76
N LEU A 201 -0.45 12.83 -4.75
CA LEU A 201 0.62 12.34 -5.62
C LEU A 201 0.84 10.83 -5.46
N ILE A 202 1.00 10.36 -4.22
CA ILE A 202 1.21 8.93 -3.96
C ILE A 202 0.00 8.12 -4.43
N MET A 203 -1.23 8.57 -4.12
CA MET A 203 -2.44 7.86 -4.53
C MET A 203 -2.62 7.80 -6.05
N GLN A 204 -2.28 8.88 -6.77
CA GLN A 204 -2.34 8.89 -8.22
C GLN A 204 -1.29 7.96 -8.84
N ILE A 205 -0.04 7.99 -8.36
CA ILE A 205 1.02 7.07 -8.83
C ILE A 205 0.62 5.62 -8.55
N TYR A 206 0.05 5.32 -7.38
CA TYR A 206 -0.43 3.97 -7.08
C TYR A 206 -1.53 3.54 -8.04
N ALA A 207 -2.48 4.44 -8.37
CA ALA A 207 -3.54 4.15 -9.33
C ALA A 207 -2.98 3.83 -10.72
N ASP A 208 -2.01 4.63 -11.17
CA ASP A 208 -1.38 4.49 -12.49
C ASP A 208 -0.50 3.24 -12.57
N VAL A 209 0.34 2.98 -11.56
CA VAL A 209 1.20 1.79 -11.51
C VAL A 209 0.38 0.52 -11.39
N CYS A 210 -0.61 0.49 -10.48
CA CYS A 210 -1.43 -0.70 -10.27
C CYS A 210 -2.50 -0.87 -11.35
N ASN A 211 -2.67 0.10 -12.25
CA ASN A 211 -3.74 0.18 -13.25
C ASN A 211 -5.13 -0.13 -12.66
N ARG A 212 -5.40 0.41 -11.47
CA ARG A 212 -6.63 0.17 -10.70
C ARG A 212 -7.05 1.43 -9.97
N PRO A 213 -8.37 1.73 -9.85
CA PRO A 213 -8.81 2.87 -9.06
C PRO A 213 -8.42 2.74 -7.58
N MET A 214 -7.80 3.78 -7.03
CA MET A 214 -7.48 3.89 -5.61
C MET A 214 -8.60 4.61 -4.88
N LYS A 215 -9.46 3.85 -4.20
CA LYS A 215 -10.52 4.40 -3.32
C LYS A 215 -9.92 4.71 -1.96
N ILE A 216 -10.52 5.64 -1.22
CA ILE A 216 -10.14 5.95 0.16
C ILE A 216 -11.31 5.64 1.09
N SER A 217 -11.04 4.96 2.20
CA SER A 217 -12.02 4.74 3.27
C SER A 217 -12.64 6.06 3.74
N ARG A 218 -13.96 6.09 3.93
CA ARG A 218 -14.65 7.31 4.37
C ARG A 218 -14.24 7.73 5.77
N SER A 219 -13.94 6.77 6.65
CA SER A 219 -13.61 7.04 8.04
C SER A 219 -12.12 7.34 8.21
N PRO A 220 -11.75 8.51 8.79
CA PRO A 220 -10.35 8.77 9.13
C PRO A 220 -9.85 7.88 10.28
N GLN A 221 -10.78 7.25 11.02
CA GLN A 221 -10.51 6.31 12.12
C GLN A 221 -11.00 4.92 11.72
N THR A 222 -10.45 4.39 10.62
CA THR A 222 -10.95 3.16 10.01
C THR A 222 -10.83 1.95 10.95
N CYS A 223 -9.73 1.80 11.68
CA CYS A 223 -9.56 0.68 12.62
C CYS A 223 -10.55 0.75 13.79
N ALA A 224 -10.77 1.95 14.35
CA ALA A 224 -11.77 2.16 15.40
C ALA A 224 -13.19 1.87 14.89
N LEU A 225 -13.50 2.23 13.64
CA LEU A 225 -14.77 1.89 13.01
C LEU A 225 -14.95 0.37 12.88
N GLY A 226 -13.90 -0.37 12.52
CA GLY A 226 -13.93 -1.84 12.51
C GLY A 226 -14.23 -2.44 13.89
N ALA A 227 -13.56 -1.94 14.93
CA ALA A 227 -13.84 -2.35 16.30
C ALA A 227 -15.29 -2.03 16.71
N ALA A 228 -15.81 -0.87 16.31
CA ALA A 228 -17.20 -0.49 16.54
C ALA A 228 -18.19 -1.39 15.79
N ILE A 229 -17.87 -1.83 14.57
CA ILE A 229 -18.67 -2.81 13.82
C ILE A 229 -18.73 -4.14 14.57
N CYS A 230 -17.59 -4.66 15.03
CA CYS A 230 -17.54 -5.88 15.84
C CYS A 230 -18.34 -5.72 17.15
N GLY A 231 -18.22 -4.57 17.82
CA GLY A 231 -19.00 -4.22 19.00
C GLY A 231 -20.51 -4.17 18.73
N ALA A 232 -20.93 -3.61 17.58
CA ALA A 232 -22.33 -3.53 17.20
C ALA A 232 -22.94 -4.92 16.92
N VAL A 233 -22.16 -5.85 16.34
CA VAL A 233 -22.57 -7.24 16.15
C VAL A 233 -22.65 -7.97 17.50
N ALA A 234 -21.62 -7.85 18.36
CA ALA A 234 -21.63 -8.44 19.69
C ALA A 234 -22.76 -7.89 20.59
N GLY A 235 -23.13 -6.63 20.40
CA GLY A 235 -24.26 -5.97 21.06
C GLY A 235 -25.64 -6.31 20.49
N GLY A 236 -25.71 -7.11 19.40
CA GLY A 236 -26.96 -7.52 18.77
C GLY A 236 -27.64 -6.46 17.90
N ALA A 237 -26.99 -5.34 17.60
CA ALA A 237 -27.53 -4.30 16.73
C ALA A 237 -27.56 -4.72 15.25
N PHE A 238 -26.67 -5.65 14.86
CA PHE A 238 -26.62 -6.27 13.54
C PHE A 238 -26.40 -7.77 13.68
N LYS A 239 -26.87 -8.57 12.72
CA LYS A 239 -26.74 -10.03 12.77
C LYS A 239 -25.32 -10.51 12.53
N ASN A 240 -24.57 -9.80 11.69
CA ASN A 240 -23.21 -10.14 11.29
C ASN A 240 -22.44 -8.90 10.81
N ILE A 241 -21.14 -9.09 10.60
CA ILE A 241 -20.22 -8.02 10.18
C ILE A 241 -20.63 -7.44 8.82
N GLN A 242 -21.07 -8.27 7.87
CA GLN A 242 -21.46 -7.85 6.53
C GLN A 242 -22.66 -6.88 6.56
N GLU A 243 -23.65 -7.15 7.40
CA GLU A 243 -24.82 -6.28 7.58
C GLU A 243 -24.40 -4.93 8.18
N ALA A 244 -23.56 -4.96 9.21
CA ALA A 244 -23.02 -3.76 9.84
C ALA A 244 -22.18 -2.93 8.85
N GLN A 245 -21.30 -3.57 8.08
CA GLN A 245 -20.46 -2.90 7.08
C GLN A 245 -21.32 -2.13 6.06
N LYS A 246 -22.37 -2.74 5.50
CA LYS A 246 -23.29 -2.08 4.56
C LYS A 246 -23.89 -0.77 5.08
N ARG A 247 -24.02 -0.64 6.41
CA ARG A 247 -24.64 0.53 7.06
C ARG A 247 -23.61 1.52 7.60
N MET A 248 -22.44 1.04 8.00
CA MET A 248 -21.46 1.82 8.77
C MET A 248 -20.24 2.25 7.94
N THR A 249 -19.87 1.50 6.90
CA THR A 249 -18.68 1.80 6.06
C THR A 249 -19.05 2.57 4.80
N GLY A 250 -18.03 2.96 4.05
CA GLY A 250 -18.15 3.68 2.78
C GLY A 250 -16.80 4.21 2.34
N VAL A 251 -16.76 4.77 1.14
CA VAL A 251 -15.57 5.41 0.57
C VAL A 251 -15.78 6.91 0.42
N LYS A 252 -14.68 7.68 0.35
CA LYS A 252 -14.72 9.11 0.02
C LYS A 252 -15.15 9.31 -1.43
N LYS A 253 -15.60 10.54 -1.74
CA LYS A 253 -15.96 10.94 -3.11
C LYS A 253 -14.75 10.94 -4.05
N THR A 254 -13.58 11.32 -3.53
CA THR A 254 -12.33 11.31 -4.27
C THR A 254 -11.88 9.87 -4.52
N VAL A 255 -11.70 9.53 -5.80
CA VAL A 255 -11.15 8.25 -6.27
C VAL A 255 -10.09 8.59 -7.31
N TYR A 256 -8.87 8.13 -7.10
CA TYR A 256 -7.78 8.31 -8.06
C TYR A 256 -7.91 7.22 -9.11
N LYS A 257 -8.09 7.63 -10.37
CA LYS A 257 -8.30 6.72 -11.49
C LYS A 257 -6.99 6.62 -12.30
N PRO A 258 -6.65 5.42 -12.81
CA PRO A 258 -5.48 5.26 -13.64
C PRO A 258 -5.57 6.16 -14.88
N ASN A 259 -4.49 6.89 -15.15
CA ASN A 259 -4.29 7.60 -16.41
C ASN A 259 -3.65 6.63 -17.43
N PRO A 260 -4.35 6.29 -18.54
CA PRO A 260 -3.84 5.33 -19.52
C PRO A 260 -2.44 5.64 -20.08
N SER A 261 -2.08 6.93 -20.24
CA SER A 261 -0.76 7.29 -20.74
C SER A 261 0.35 7.04 -19.70
N ALA A 262 0.05 7.29 -18.43
CA ALA A 262 0.95 7.00 -17.31
C ALA A 262 1.11 5.49 -17.11
N VAL A 263 0.00 4.74 -17.14
CA VAL A 263 -0.02 3.27 -17.06
C VAL A 263 0.93 2.66 -18.09
N ALA A 264 0.86 3.10 -19.35
CA ALA A 264 1.72 2.56 -20.41
C ALA A 264 3.23 2.78 -20.13
N VAL A 265 3.60 3.89 -19.48
CA VAL A 265 5.00 4.12 -19.07
C VAL A 265 5.36 3.27 -17.86
N TYR A 266 4.49 3.23 -16.84
CA TYR A 266 4.72 2.44 -15.63
C TYR A 266 4.77 0.94 -15.89
N GLU A 267 4.05 0.43 -16.90
CA GLU A 267 4.18 -0.96 -17.34
C GLU A 267 5.59 -1.28 -17.85
N ARG A 268 6.23 -0.34 -18.57
CA ARG A 268 7.63 -0.50 -19.01
C ARG A 268 8.59 -0.44 -17.83
N LEU A 269 8.42 0.53 -16.94
CA LEU A 269 9.25 0.69 -15.74
C LEU A 269 9.11 -0.51 -14.78
N TYR A 270 7.90 -1.05 -14.63
CA TYR A 270 7.65 -2.20 -13.76
C TYR A 270 8.37 -3.46 -14.25
N ARG A 271 8.52 -3.65 -15.57
CA ARG A 271 9.33 -4.77 -16.10
C ARG A 271 10.79 -4.64 -15.67
N LEU A 272 11.37 -3.43 -15.78
CA LEU A 272 12.73 -3.16 -15.31
C LEU A 272 12.84 -3.30 -13.78
N TYR A 273 11.82 -2.85 -13.02
CA TYR A 273 11.74 -3.08 -11.57
C TYR A 273 11.77 -4.58 -11.25
N ARG A 274 11.01 -5.40 -11.98
CA ARG A 274 10.99 -6.86 -11.78
C ARG A 274 12.31 -7.53 -12.09
N GLU A 275 13.02 -7.10 -13.14
CA GLU A 275 14.36 -7.60 -13.44
C GLU A 275 15.34 -7.29 -12.32
N LEU A 276 15.36 -6.05 -11.79
CA LEU A 276 16.19 -5.69 -10.65
C LEU A 276 15.78 -6.42 -9.37
N HIS A 277 14.48 -6.47 -9.10
CA HIS A 277 13.91 -7.20 -7.96
C HIS A 277 14.37 -8.65 -7.96
N ASP A 278 14.23 -9.35 -9.08
CA ASP A 278 14.61 -10.78 -9.17
C ASP A 278 16.13 -10.96 -9.11
N ALA A 279 16.91 -10.08 -9.75
CA ALA A 279 18.37 -10.19 -9.76
C ALA A 279 19.00 -9.99 -8.38
N PHE A 280 18.44 -9.13 -7.53
CA PHE A 280 18.95 -8.89 -6.18
C PHE A 280 18.25 -9.70 -5.09
N GLY A 281 17.01 -10.12 -5.33
CA GLY A 281 16.13 -10.69 -4.29
C GLY A 281 15.76 -12.16 -4.45
N VAL A 282 16.11 -12.81 -5.57
CA VAL A 282 15.77 -14.21 -5.82
C VAL A 282 17.04 -15.02 -6.12
N ASP A 283 17.30 -16.02 -5.28
CA ASP A 283 18.47 -16.89 -5.45
C ASP A 283 18.46 -17.62 -6.81
N GLY A 284 19.65 -17.76 -7.40
CA GLY A 284 19.84 -18.45 -8.68
C GLY A 284 19.46 -17.67 -9.94
N ARG A 285 18.87 -16.47 -9.84
CA ARG A 285 18.60 -15.62 -11.02
C ARG A 285 19.90 -15.03 -11.58
N LYS A 286 20.20 -15.34 -12.84
CA LYS A 286 21.41 -14.89 -13.56
C LYS A 286 21.04 -14.26 -14.89
N GLU A 287 20.42 -13.08 -14.83
CA GLU A 287 20.07 -12.32 -16.02
C GLU A 287 21.02 -11.13 -16.20
N SER A 288 21.33 -10.79 -17.45
CA SER A 288 22.13 -9.61 -17.75
C SER A 288 21.30 -8.36 -17.48
N LEU A 289 21.81 -7.45 -16.65
CA LEU A 289 21.18 -6.15 -16.38
C LEU A 289 21.77 -5.01 -17.24
N TYR A 290 22.57 -5.34 -18.26
CA TYR A 290 23.27 -4.34 -19.07
C TYR A 290 22.33 -3.30 -19.71
N HIS A 291 21.13 -3.72 -20.11
CA HIS A 291 20.16 -2.87 -20.81
C HIS A 291 19.37 -1.95 -19.89
N VAL A 292 19.27 -2.23 -18.58
CA VAL A 292 18.37 -1.53 -17.65
C VAL A 292 18.55 -0.02 -17.71
N MET A 293 19.77 0.48 -17.52
CA MET A 293 20.03 1.92 -17.56
C MET A 293 19.78 2.55 -18.95
N LYS A 294 20.01 1.80 -20.04
CA LYS A 294 19.80 2.32 -21.41
C LYS A 294 18.31 2.46 -21.70
N HIS A 295 17.51 1.49 -21.25
CA HIS A 295 16.05 1.57 -21.36
C HIS A 295 15.46 2.66 -20.46
N LEU A 296 16.02 2.90 -19.27
CA LEU A 296 15.61 4.04 -18.44
C LEU A 296 15.85 5.38 -19.14
N LEU A 297 17.02 5.56 -19.76
CA LEU A 297 17.32 6.76 -20.56
C LEU A 297 16.42 6.88 -21.79
N GLU A 298 16.14 5.77 -22.48
CA GLU A 298 15.22 5.75 -23.62
C GLU A 298 13.80 6.16 -23.23
N ILE A 299 13.28 5.63 -22.12
CA ILE A 299 11.97 6.02 -21.56
C ILE A 299 11.97 7.51 -21.24
N ARG A 300 12.99 7.99 -20.51
CA ARG A 300 13.16 9.39 -20.14
C ARG A 300 13.15 10.32 -21.35
N ASP A 301 13.97 10.02 -22.35
CA ASP A 301 14.12 10.85 -23.53
C ASP A 301 12.86 10.82 -24.40
N THR A 302 12.13 9.71 -24.41
CA THR A 302 10.81 9.61 -25.08
C THR A 302 9.79 10.52 -24.40
N VAL A 303 9.78 10.55 -23.07
CA VAL A 303 8.86 11.39 -22.27
C VAL A 303 9.21 12.87 -22.46
N ARG A 304 10.49 13.24 -22.33
CA ARG A 304 10.97 14.62 -22.49
C ARG A 304 10.82 15.19 -23.91
N LYS A 305 10.72 14.35 -24.94
CA LYS A 305 10.48 14.80 -26.34
C LYS A 305 9.00 15.08 -26.64
N ARG A 306 8.07 14.56 -25.82
CA ARG A 306 6.63 14.72 -26.03
C ARG A 306 6.08 16.05 -25.49
N TYR A 307 6.91 16.79 -24.76
CA TYR A 307 6.59 18.05 -24.08
C TYR A 307 7.70 19.08 -24.34
#